data_AF-A0A5N6YAA4-F1
#
_entry.id   AF-A0A5N6YAA4-F1
#
_cell.length_a   1.000
_cell.length_b   1.000
_cell.length_c   1.000
_cell.angle_alpha   90.00
_cell.angle_beta   90.00
_cell.angle_gamma   90.00
#
_symmetry.space_group_name_H-M   'P 1'
#
loop_
_entity.id
_entity.type
_entity.pdbx_description
1 polymer ?
#
loop_
_entity_poly.entity_id
_entity_poly.type
_entity_poly.pdbx_seq_one_letter_code
_entity_poly.pdbx_strand_id
1 'polypeptide(L)'
;MENTRTIKTMLLLEEMKSKSFVLRDKDLDTAGIESLTFHTILSVVGRGQDSPEDYSFFLDSESMKAAVQLLTDRSIYLTYRIYCEKDHSITIIIRPASDPSPNSSQCPSAPESLRQRRKVSGKKNLQNVFVRSTVKTDTRNLDAETLSPIMDFPETERVVLDLGNGQYETFSVSYLLGWIMAEAEKGTPLHNIVVTSITLKGRPSDVKLSKDVWTRSLLRGPHKGKFLQIWGTYSETSVGRTDALDSLVSEFDYFSNNAKVFIRDLKLFGTKPESRTRPLSTHHRLFLGEPYFSNTLVGKILTLPLQPSTLQGHLDNLMKKKAERGQSDDAPIMTWPQFFFAPFP
;
A
#
# COMPACT_ATOMS: atom_id res chain seq x y z
N MET A 1 -0.68 25.55 21.78
CA MET A 1 0.55 25.89 21.05
C MET A 1 0.62 24.96 19.86
N GLU A 2 0.30 25.46 18.66
CA GLU A 2 0.40 24.67 17.43
C GLU A 2 1.88 24.36 17.18
N ASN A 3 2.23 23.08 17.09
CA ASN A 3 3.55 22.66 16.65
C ASN A 3 3.71 23.05 15.18
N THR A 4 4.46 24.12 14.90
CA THR A 4 4.85 24.52 13.54
C THR A 4 5.76 23.43 12.97
N ARG A 5 5.24 22.66 12.01
CA ARG A 5 6.00 21.62 11.30
C ARG A 5 6.94 22.28 10.29
N THR A 6 8.24 22.03 10.43
CA THR A 6 9.27 22.46 9.47
C THR A 6 9.30 21.50 8.28
N ILE A 7 9.44 22.04 7.07
CA ILE A 7 9.39 21.34 5.78
C ILE A 7 10.65 21.65 5.00
N LYS A 8 11.27 20.60 4.47
CA LYS A 8 12.46 20.74 3.65
C LYS A 8 12.06 21.22 2.25
N THR A 9 12.48 22.43 1.89
CA THR A 9 12.20 23.02 0.58
C THR A 9 13.46 23.04 -0.27
N MET A 10 13.41 22.45 -1.46
CA MET A 10 14.51 22.45 -2.41
C MET A 10 14.18 23.33 -3.60
N LEU A 11 15.13 24.20 -3.97
CA LEU A 11 15.05 25.08 -5.11
C LEU A 11 16.05 24.64 -6.17
N LEU A 12 15.54 24.28 -7.33
CA LEU A 12 16.32 23.80 -8.46
C LEU A 12 16.22 24.78 -9.62
N LEU A 13 17.34 25.37 -10.03
CA LEU A 13 17.47 26.08 -11.31
C LEU A 13 18.03 25.14 -12.38
N GLU A 14 17.26 24.91 -13.45
CA GLU A 14 17.66 24.16 -14.64
C GLU A 14 17.75 25.09 -15.85
N GLU A 15 18.93 25.23 -16.45
CA GLU A 15 19.15 25.89 -17.73
C GLU A 15 19.63 24.83 -18.73
N MET A 16 18.81 24.39 -19.68
CA MET A 16 19.16 23.26 -20.57
C MET A 16 20.31 23.60 -21.53
N LYS A 17 20.55 24.89 -21.77
CA LYS A 17 21.72 25.38 -22.52
C LYS A 17 23.03 25.30 -21.72
N SER A 18 22.94 25.14 -20.40
CA SER A 18 24.09 25.03 -19.50
C SER A 18 24.30 23.59 -19.03
N LYS A 19 25.56 23.23 -18.75
CA LYS A 19 25.94 21.91 -18.19
C LYS A 19 25.90 21.89 -16.65
N SER A 20 25.55 23.00 -16.00
CA SER A 20 25.49 23.15 -14.55
C SER A 20 24.04 23.32 -14.07
N PHE A 21 23.76 22.77 -12.88
CA PHE A 21 22.50 22.93 -12.16
C PHE A 21 22.80 23.64 -10.84
N VAL A 22 21.90 24.53 -10.41
CA VAL A 22 21.99 25.14 -9.08
C VAL A 22 20.90 24.52 -8.21
N LEU A 23 21.32 23.81 -7.16
CA LEU A 23 20.44 23.26 -6.14
C LEU A 23 20.70 24.00 -4.82
N ARG A 24 19.64 24.51 -4.20
CA ARG A 24 19.69 25.15 -2.88
C ARG A 24 18.60 24.56 -2.00
N ASP A 25 18.93 24.27 -0.76
CA ASP A 25 18.00 23.79 0.26
C ASP A 25 17.68 24.89 1.27
N LYS A 26 16.43 24.90 1.74
CA LYS A 26 15.93 25.83 2.75
C LYS A 26 14.88 25.12 3.60
N ASP A 27 15.03 25.20 4.91
CA ASP A 27 14.02 24.71 5.84
C ASP A 27 12.98 25.82 6.05
N LEU A 28 11.72 25.52 5.74
CA LEU A 28 10.61 26.46 5.82
C LEU A 28 9.45 25.83 6.57
N ASP A 29 8.82 26.59 7.46
CA ASP A 29 7.54 26.21 8.03
C ASP A 29 6.39 26.65 7.11
N THR A 30 5.15 26.39 7.52
CA THR A 30 3.96 26.74 6.72
C THR A 30 3.85 28.24 6.46
N ALA A 31 4.22 29.09 7.43
CA ALA A 31 4.26 30.55 7.26
C ALA A 31 5.37 31.00 6.29
N GLY A 32 6.50 30.30 6.30
CA GLY A 32 7.60 30.48 5.35
C GLY A 32 7.23 30.12 3.91
N ILE A 33 6.36 29.12 3.71
CA ILE A 33 5.83 28.78 2.38
C ILE A 33 4.76 29.79 1.93
N GLU A 34 3.95 30.31 2.84
CA GLU A 34 2.94 31.33 2.54
C GLU A 34 3.55 32.67 2.10
N SER A 35 4.71 33.02 2.67
CA SER A 35 5.46 34.24 2.33
C SER A 35 6.38 34.09 1.11
N LEU A 36 6.38 32.93 0.47
CA LEU A 36 7.30 32.61 -0.62
C LEU A 36 6.80 33.23 -1.94
N THR A 37 7.70 33.95 -2.63
CA THR A 37 7.43 34.59 -3.93
C THR A 37 8.44 34.15 -4.98
N PHE A 38 8.10 34.24 -6.26
CA PHE A 38 9.02 33.93 -7.36
C PHE A 38 10.30 34.76 -7.29
N HIS A 39 10.20 36.04 -6.89
CA HIS A 39 11.37 36.89 -6.70
C HIS A 39 12.28 36.39 -5.57
N THR A 40 11.70 36.00 -4.42
CA THR A 40 12.51 35.41 -3.33
C THR A 40 13.14 34.08 -3.72
N ILE A 41 12.44 33.25 -4.50
CA ILE A 41 12.98 31.99 -5.04
C ILE A 41 14.20 32.28 -5.93
N LEU A 42 14.07 33.21 -6.87
CA LEU A 42 15.17 33.63 -7.76
C LEU A 42 16.36 34.18 -6.97
N SER A 43 16.11 35.01 -5.95
CA SER A 43 17.17 35.51 -5.08
C SER A 43 17.95 34.39 -4.39
N VAL A 44 17.28 33.32 -3.92
CA VAL A 44 17.95 32.21 -3.24
C VAL A 44 18.83 31.40 -4.21
N VAL A 45 18.43 31.25 -5.47
CA VAL A 45 19.24 30.57 -6.49
C VAL A 45 20.30 31.47 -7.15
N GLY A 46 20.46 32.71 -6.68
CA GLY A 46 21.48 33.65 -7.17
C GLY A 46 21.09 34.43 -8.42
N ARG A 47 19.79 34.52 -8.71
CA ARG A 47 19.18 35.18 -9.89
C ARG A 47 18.24 36.34 -9.48
N GLY A 48 18.46 36.94 -8.32
CA GLY A 48 17.56 37.96 -7.76
C GLY A 48 17.47 39.27 -8.54
N GLN A 49 18.36 39.50 -9.52
CA GLN A 49 18.31 40.66 -10.42
C GLN A 49 17.45 40.40 -11.67
N ASP A 50 17.05 39.15 -11.91
CA ASP A 50 16.35 38.74 -13.12
C ASP A 50 14.82 38.85 -12.93
N SER A 51 14.09 39.06 -14.03
CA SER A 51 12.63 39.13 -13.99
C SER A 51 12.01 37.74 -13.80
N PRO A 52 11.05 37.55 -12.87
CA PRO A 52 10.31 36.30 -12.74
C PRO A 52 9.62 35.85 -14.04
N GLU A 53 9.25 36.78 -14.92
CA GLU A 53 8.59 36.49 -16.19
C GLU A 53 9.50 35.76 -17.19
N ASP A 54 10.81 35.90 -17.02
CA ASP A 54 11.81 35.19 -17.84
C ASP A 54 11.91 33.71 -17.46
N TYR A 55 11.19 33.28 -16.41
CA TYR A 55 11.25 31.93 -15.86
C TYR A 55 9.86 31.29 -15.73
N SER A 56 9.84 29.97 -15.79
CA SER A 56 8.72 29.12 -15.47
C SER A 56 9.02 28.33 -14.20
N PHE A 57 8.05 28.33 -13.28
CA PHE A 57 8.15 27.70 -11.98
C PHE A 57 7.25 26.48 -11.92
N PHE A 58 7.73 25.40 -11.33
CA PHE A 58 6.97 24.17 -11.15
C PHE A 58 7.14 23.65 -9.74
N LEU A 59 6.08 23.10 -9.15
CA LEU A 59 6.11 22.48 -7.83
C LEU A 59 5.91 20.98 -7.98
N ASP A 60 6.80 20.21 -7.34
CA ASP A 60 6.75 18.75 -7.28
C ASP A 60 6.91 18.28 -5.84
N SER A 61 6.23 17.20 -5.51
CA SER A 61 6.32 16.55 -4.20
C SER A 61 5.89 15.09 -4.29
N GLU A 62 6.10 14.34 -3.21
CA GLU A 62 5.86 12.89 -3.14
C GLU A 62 4.39 12.50 -3.35
N SER A 63 3.47 13.39 -2.97
CA SER A 63 2.03 13.18 -3.20
C SER A 63 1.57 13.57 -4.62
N MET A 64 2.45 14.15 -5.45
CA MET A 64 2.12 14.61 -6.80
C MET A 64 2.53 13.60 -7.87
N LYS A 65 1.64 13.34 -8.85
CA LYS A 65 1.94 12.46 -10.00
C LYS A 65 2.83 13.13 -11.04
N ALA A 66 2.78 14.46 -11.09
CA ALA A 66 3.45 15.30 -12.05
C ALA A 66 3.70 16.66 -11.39
N ALA A 67 4.83 17.29 -11.72
CA ALA A 67 5.11 18.65 -11.30
C ALA A 67 4.05 19.60 -11.91
N VAL A 68 3.46 20.45 -11.08
CA VAL A 68 2.43 21.41 -11.48
C VAL A 68 3.08 22.75 -11.75
N GLN A 69 2.76 23.36 -12.90
CA GLN A 69 3.23 24.69 -13.22
C GLN A 69 2.56 25.73 -12.33
N LEU A 70 3.37 26.61 -11.77
CA LEU A 70 2.94 27.71 -10.92
C LEU A 70 2.82 28.96 -11.79
N LEU A 71 1.67 29.63 -11.71
CA LEU A 71 1.35 30.80 -12.54
C LEU A 71 1.53 32.12 -11.79
N THR A 72 1.46 32.09 -10.46
CA THR A 72 1.51 33.28 -9.59
C THR A 72 2.17 32.93 -8.26
N ASP A 73 2.64 33.93 -7.51
CA ASP A 73 3.16 33.70 -6.15
C ASP A 73 2.15 32.95 -5.27
N ARG A 74 0.87 33.34 -5.32
CA ARG A 74 -0.20 32.70 -4.57
C ARG A 74 -0.40 31.22 -4.94
N SER A 75 -0.06 30.83 -6.16
CA SER A 75 -0.18 29.44 -6.60
C SER A 75 0.81 28.51 -5.89
N ILE A 76 1.93 29.02 -5.35
CA ILE A 76 2.89 28.23 -4.55
C ILE A 76 2.18 27.71 -3.30
N TYR A 77 1.62 28.62 -2.51
CA TYR A 77 0.94 28.27 -1.26
C TYR A 77 -0.31 27.41 -1.51
N LEU A 78 -1.12 27.73 -2.53
CA LEU A 78 -2.30 26.95 -2.86
C LEU A 78 -1.96 25.53 -3.27
N THR A 79 -0.96 25.35 -4.16
CA THR A 79 -0.52 24.02 -4.59
C THR A 79 0.06 23.24 -3.41
N TYR A 80 0.82 23.90 -2.54
CA TYR A 80 1.33 23.30 -1.31
C TYR A 80 0.20 22.84 -0.37
N ARG A 81 -0.79 23.69 -0.07
CA ARG A 81 -1.94 23.33 0.79
C ARG A 81 -2.76 22.18 0.22
N ILE A 82 -3.01 22.19 -1.09
CA ILE A 82 -3.88 21.21 -1.74
C ILE A 82 -3.18 19.85 -1.86
N TYR A 83 -1.89 19.82 -2.21
CA TYR A 83 -1.21 18.59 -2.59
C TYR A 83 -0.08 18.16 -1.66
N CYS A 84 0.56 19.07 -0.93
CA CYS A 84 1.85 18.83 -0.28
C CYS A 84 1.88 19.09 1.23
N GLU A 85 0.77 19.52 1.85
CA GLU A 85 0.70 19.89 3.28
C GLU A 85 1.13 18.76 4.21
N LYS A 86 0.94 17.51 3.78
CA LYS A 86 1.31 16.31 4.54
C LYS A 86 2.73 15.81 4.23
N ASP A 87 3.36 16.33 3.18
CA ASP A 87 4.61 15.82 2.63
C ASP A 87 5.81 16.36 3.42
N HIS A 88 6.88 15.56 3.48
CA HIS A 88 8.07 15.90 4.25
C HIS A 88 9.02 16.86 3.51
N SER A 89 8.90 16.92 2.18
CA SER A 89 9.71 17.81 1.35
C SER A 89 8.96 18.25 0.09
N ILE A 90 9.30 19.44 -0.40
CA ILE A 90 8.80 19.97 -1.66
C ILE A 90 9.97 20.43 -2.53
N THR A 91 9.80 20.30 -3.85
CA THR A 91 10.79 20.75 -4.83
C THR A 91 10.16 21.81 -5.72
N ILE A 92 10.78 22.99 -5.78
CA ILE A 92 10.42 24.04 -6.74
C ILE A 92 11.47 24.06 -7.84
N ILE A 93 11.03 23.81 -9.07
CA ILE A 93 11.86 23.74 -10.26
C ILE A 93 11.68 25.04 -11.05
N ILE A 94 12.80 25.67 -11.40
CA ILE A 94 12.88 26.96 -12.06
C ILE A 94 13.57 26.72 -13.41
N ARG A 95 12.95 27.20 -14.49
CA ARG A 95 13.48 27.07 -15.86
C ARG A 95 13.33 28.39 -16.60
N PRO A 96 14.26 28.77 -17.50
CA PRO A 96 14.03 29.89 -18.41
C PRO A 96 12.79 29.61 -19.28
N ALA A 97 11.92 30.61 -19.44
CA ALA A 97 10.71 30.52 -20.26
C ALA A 97 11.03 30.28 -21.75
N SER A 98 12.23 30.66 -22.19
CA SER A 98 12.74 30.47 -23.56
C SER A 98 13.26 29.05 -23.84
N ASP A 99 13.25 28.15 -22.86
CA ASP A 99 13.80 26.81 -22.97
C ASP A 99 12.69 25.77 -23.24
N PRO A 100 12.58 25.22 -24.47
CA PRO A 100 11.51 24.28 -24.79
C PRO A 100 11.72 22.96 -24.04
N SER A 101 10.67 22.49 -23.32
CA SER A 101 10.66 21.14 -22.75
C SER A 101 10.92 20.13 -23.87
N PRO A 102 11.86 19.20 -23.70
CA PRO A 102 12.19 18.31 -24.78
C PRO A 102 11.05 17.25 -24.81
N ASN A 103 10.24 17.34 -25.87
CA ASN A 103 9.06 16.56 -26.26
C ASN A 103 7.79 16.62 -25.37
N SER A 104 6.66 16.88 -26.05
CA SER A 104 5.19 16.72 -25.81
C SER A 104 4.57 16.44 -24.43
N SER A 105 5.35 16.13 -23.40
CA SER A 105 4.96 16.26 -22.00
C SER A 105 5.42 17.62 -21.49
N GLN A 106 4.44 18.48 -21.18
CA GLN A 106 4.67 19.77 -20.52
C GLN A 106 5.31 19.64 -19.12
N CYS A 107 5.39 18.43 -18.55
CA CYS A 107 5.84 18.25 -17.19
C CYS A 107 7.35 17.94 -17.08
N PRO A 108 8.11 18.73 -16.29
CA PRO A 108 9.50 18.47 -15.93
C PRO A 108 9.75 17.10 -15.29
N SER A 109 8.77 16.45 -14.67
CA SER A 109 8.96 15.13 -14.04
C SER A 109 8.70 13.95 -14.99
N ALA A 110 8.40 14.21 -16.26
CA ALA A 110 8.11 13.15 -17.22
C ALA A 110 9.36 12.32 -17.60
N PRO A 111 9.19 10.99 -17.82
CA PRO A 111 10.28 10.07 -18.15
C PRO A 111 11.12 10.49 -19.38
N GLU A 112 10.50 11.10 -20.37
CA GLU A 112 11.18 11.49 -21.61
C GLU A 112 12.00 12.79 -21.44
N SER A 113 11.46 13.75 -20.68
CA SER A 113 12.18 14.95 -20.25
C SER A 113 13.41 14.59 -19.39
N LEU A 114 13.30 13.54 -18.57
CA LEU A 114 14.44 12.96 -17.83
C LEU A 114 15.49 12.35 -18.77
N ARG A 115 15.09 11.63 -19.83
CA ARG A 115 16.02 11.02 -20.79
C ARG A 115 16.79 12.08 -21.59
N GLN A 116 16.11 13.13 -22.06
CA GLN A 116 16.78 14.21 -22.80
C GLN A 116 17.72 15.04 -21.90
N ARG A 117 17.38 15.27 -20.62
CA ARG A 117 18.29 15.87 -19.62
C ARG A 117 19.59 15.08 -19.41
N ARG A 118 19.52 13.74 -19.42
CA ARG A 118 20.71 12.87 -19.35
C ARG A 118 21.60 13.00 -20.58
N LYS A 119 21.00 13.22 -21.76
CA LYS A 119 21.72 13.36 -23.03
C LYS A 119 22.50 14.68 -23.13
N VAL A 120 21.93 15.78 -22.61
CA VAL A 120 22.53 17.12 -22.71
C VAL A 120 23.60 17.38 -21.65
N SER A 121 23.41 16.95 -20.39
CA SER A 121 24.36 17.26 -19.30
C SER A 121 25.62 16.39 -19.26
N GLY A 122 25.61 15.22 -19.94
CA GLY A 122 26.69 14.24 -19.88
C GLY A 122 26.90 13.56 -18.50
N LYS A 123 26.10 13.91 -17.48
CA LYS A 123 26.18 13.31 -16.13
C LYS A 123 25.10 12.23 -15.96
N LYS A 124 25.54 10.98 -15.75
CA LYS A 124 24.65 9.84 -15.40
C LYS A 124 23.92 10.03 -14.05
N ASN A 125 24.36 10.95 -13.20
CA ASN A 125 23.91 11.15 -11.81
C ASN A 125 22.85 12.26 -11.61
N LEU A 126 22.05 12.60 -12.64
CA LEU A 126 20.93 13.55 -12.49
C LEU A 126 19.70 13.00 -11.74
N GLN A 127 19.81 11.84 -11.09
CA GLN A 127 18.76 11.30 -10.23
C GLN A 127 18.55 12.15 -8.95
N ASN A 128 19.48 13.03 -8.59
CA ASN A 128 19.54 13.66 -7.26
C ASN A 128 18.85 15.03 -7.14
N VAL A 129 18.02 15.43 -8.10
CA VAL A 129 17.39 16.78 -8.06
C VAL A 129 15.87 16.77 -7.93
N PHE A 130 15.25 15.63 -8.19
CA PHE A 130 13.98 15.31 -7.54
C PHE A 130 14.36 14.55 -6.28
N VAL A 131 13.91 15.01 -5.11
CA VAL A 131 13.70 14.06 -4.02
C VAL A 131 12.56 13.17 -4.50
N ARG A 132 12.90 12.16 -5.30
CA ARG A 132 12.45 10.84 -4.93
C ARG A 132 13.18 10.58 -3.64
N SER A 133 12.46 10.20 -2.60
CA SER A 133 13.06 9.28 -1.63
C SER A 133 13.46 8.01 -2.41
N THR A 134 14.61 8.05 -3.09
CA THR A 134 15.59 7.00 -2.96
C THR A 134 16.31 7.30 -1.67
N VAL A 135 15.61 7.18 -0.53
CA VAL A 135 16.36 6.77 0.64
C VAL A 135 16.98 5.45 0.19
N LYS A 136 18.30 5.43 0.03
CA LYS A 136 19.05 4.19 0.19
C LYS A 136 18.73 3.77 1.62
N THR A 137 17.60 3.12 1.81
CA THR A 137 17.31 2.47 3.06
C THR A 137 18.17 1.25 3.01
N ASP A 138 19.31 1.37 3.67
CA ASP A 138 20.10 0.25 4.11
C ASP A 138 19.26 -0.51 5.16
N THR A 139 18.06 -0.98 4.76
CA THR A 139 17.32 -1.99 5.48
C THR A 139 18.11 -3.24 5.25
N ARG A 140 19.03 -3.51 6.16
CA ARG A 140 19.84 -4.71 6.12
C ARG A 140 18.96 -5.87 6.55
N ASN A 141 18.06 -6.23 5.67
CA ASN A 141 17.10 -7.30 5.84
C ASN A 141 17.57 -8.51 5.06
N LEU A 142 17.34 -9.68 5.65
CA LEU A 142 17.51 -10.96 5.01
C LEU A 142 16.21 -11.33 4.30
N ASP A 143 16.36 -11.91 3.13
CA ASP A 143 15.26 -12.50 2.40
C ASP A 143 14.78 -13.73 3.16
N ALA A 144 13.48 -13.85 3.41
CA ALA A 144 12.96 -14.92 4.25
C ALA A 144 13.02 -16.30 3.57
N GLU A 145 13.12 -16.35 2.23
CA GLU A 145 13.21 -17.61 1.47
C GLU A 145 14.65 -18.13 1.43
N THR A 146 15.62 -17.24 1.20
CA THR A 146 17.02 -17.59 0.96
C THR A 146 17.95 -17.30 2.14
N LEU A 147 17.49 -16.53 3.14
CA LEU A 147 18.29 -15.98 4.24
C LEU A 147 19.50 -15.17 3.78
N SER A 148 19.51 -14.74 2.52
CA SER A 148 20.56 -13.91 1.94
C SER A 148 20.19 -12.42 2.07
N PRO A 149 21.16 -11.50 2.10
CA PRO A 149 20.87 -10.07 2.13
C PRO A 149 20.04 -9.66 0.90
N ILE A 150 18.87 -9.05 1.12
CA ILE A 150 17.98 -8.59 0.03
C ILE A 150 18.70 -7.53 -0.83
N MET A 151 19.68 -6.85 -0.25
CA MET A 151 20.53 -5.88 -0.92
C MET A 151 21.48 -6.47 -1.96
N ASP A 152 21.55 -7.79 -2.10
CA ASP A 152 22.33 -8.48 -3.14
C ASP A 152 21.49 -8.82 -4.39
N PHE A 153 20.16 -8.75 -4.31
CA PHE A 153 19.25 -9.08 -5.43
C PHE A 153 19.18 -7.96 -6.48
N PRO A 154 18.81 -8.18 -7.74
CA PRO A 154 18.58 -7.07 -8.68
C PRO A 154 17.53 -6.07 -8.16
N GLU A 155 17.66 -4.76 -8.45
CA GLU A 155 16.66 -3.75 -8.02
C GLU A 155 15.23 -4.08 -8.52
N THR A 156 15.11 -4.78 -9.65
CA THR A 156 13.86 -5.27 -10.22
C THR A 156 13.20 -6.39 -9.41
N GLU A 157 13.87 -6.92 -8.40
CA GLU A 157 13.38 -7.99 -7.52
C GLU A 157 13.17 -7.50 -6.09
N ARG A 158 13.28 -6.18 -5.85
CA ARG A 158 13.13 -5.59 -4.53
C ARG A 158 11.90 -4.68 -4.47
N VAL A 159 11.21 -4.70 -3.34
CA VAL A 159 10.13 -3.76 -3.00
C VAL A 159 10.49 -3.06 -1.70
N VAL A 160 10.48 -1.73 -1.72
CA VAL A 160 10.64 -0.91 -0.51
C VAL A 160 9.27 -0.45 -0.05
N LEU A 161 8.90 -0.79 1.17
CA LEU A 161 7.70 -0.33 1.84
C LEU A 161 8.01 0.90 2.68
N ASP A 162 7.20 1.93 2.52
CA ASP A 162 7.16 3.11 3.38
C ASP A 162 6.12 2.87 4.47
N LEU A 163 6.59 2.72 5.70
CA LEU A 163 5.76 2.49 6.87
C LEU A 163 5.28 3.80 7.51
N GLY A 164 5.69 4.96 6.96
CA GLY A 164 5.47 6.27 7.53
C GLY A 164 6.52 6.65 8.57
N ASN A 165 6.53 7.92 8.96
CA ASN A 165 7.46 8.47 9.96
C ASN A 165 8.95 8.23 9.62
N GLY A 166 9.29 8.13 8.34
CA GLY A 166 10.65 7.84 7.87
C GLY A 166 11.12 6.40 8.09
N GLN A 167 10.22 5.48 8.47
CA GLN A 167 10.52 4.06 8.55
C GLN A 167 10.24 3.37 7.22
N TYR A 168 11.18 2.52 6.81
CA TYR A 168 11.04 1.73 5.59
C TYR A 168 11.50 0.31 5.84
N GLU A 169 10.95 -0.62 5.08
CA GLU A 169 11.32 -2.03 5.10
C GLU A 169 11.45 -2.53 3.67
N THR A 170 12.49 -3.31 3.37
CA THR A 170 12.70 -3.89 2.02
C THR A 170 12.43 -5.37 2.05
N PHE A 171 11.73 -5.85 1.02
CA PHE A 171 11.38 -7.24 0.78
C PHE A 171 11.75 -7.64 -0.65
N SER A 172 11.94 -8.94 -0.89
CA SER A 172 11.93 -9.47 -2.25
C SER A 172 10.51 -9.46 -2.81
N VAL A 173 10.39 -9.22 -4.12
CA VAL A 173 9.09 -9.17 -4.82
C VAL A 173 8.37 -10.52 -4.72
N SER A 174 9.10 -11.63 -4.87
CA SER A 174 8.55 -12.99 -4.81
C SER A 174 7.94 -13.29 -3.44
N TYR A 175 8.72 -13.07 -2.38
CA TYR A 175 8.30 -13.30 -1.01
C TYR A 175 7.05 -12.50 -0.65
N LEU A 176 7.08 -11.19 -0.96
CA LEU A 176 5.97 -10.30 -0.60
C LEU A 176 4.68 -10.66 -1.34
N LEU A 177 4.77 -11.01 -2.63
CA LEU A 177 3.61 -11.48 -3.39
C LEU A 177 3.08 -12.81 -2.86
N GLY A 178 3.95 -13.79 -2.63
CA GLY A 178 3.58 -15.10 -2.10
C GLY A 178 2.88 -15.00 -0.75
N TRP A 179 3.42 -14.18 0.16
CA TRP A 179 2.83 -13.97 1.48
C TRP A 179 1.47 -13.29 1.41
N ILE A 180 1.35 -12.23 0.61
CA ILE A 180 0.07 -11.52 0.43
C ILE A 180 -0.98 -12.46 -0.14
N MET A 181 -0.65 -13.23 -1.18
CA MET A 181 -1.58 -14.18 -1.77
C MET A 181 -2.01 -15.25 -0.77
N ALA A 182 -1.06 -15.85 -0.04
CA ALA A 182 -1.36 -16.87 0.96
C ALA A 182 -2.26 -16.35 2.10
N GLU A 183 -2.05 -15.12 2.56
CA GLU A 183 -2.92 -14.50 3.58
C GLU A 183 -4.28 -14.08 3.01
N ALA A 184 -4.31 -13.58 1.77
CA ALA A 184 -5.53 -13.18 1.12
C ALA A 184 -6.43 -14.40 0.79
N GLU A 185 -5.86 -15.55 0.42
CA GLU A 185 -6.56 -16.84 0.26
C GLU A 185 -7.18 -17.34 1.57
N LYS A 186 -6.61 -17.00 2.73
CA LYS A 186 -7.24 -17.31 4.04
C LYS A 186 -8.43 -16.38 4.34
N GLY A 187 -8.67 -15.36 3.51
CA GLY A 187 -9.73 -14.38 3.69
C GLY A 187 -9.34 -13.18 4.54
N THR A 188 -8.04 -13.03 4.90
CA THR A 188 -7.51 -11.87 5.63
C THR A 188 -7.68 -10.61 4.77
N PRO A 189 -8.28 -9.53 5.29
CA PRO A 189 -8.36 -8.28 4.56
C PRO A 189 -6.96 -7.76 4.20
N LEU A 190 -6.75 -7.31 2.96
CA LEU A 190 -5.42 -6.89 2.47
C LEU A 190 -4.74 -5.84 3.37
N HIS A 191 -5.54 -4.95 3.96
CA HIS A 191 -5.06 -3.89 4.85
C HIS A 191 -4.73 -4.36 6.29
N ASN A 192 -4.96 -5.64 6.58
CA ASN A 192 -4.69 -6.30 7.86
C ASN A 192 -3.63 -7.40 7.75
N ILE A 193 -3.08 -7.66 6.57
CA ILE A 193 -2.00 -8.62 6.38
C ILE A 193 -0.76 -8.13 7.14
N VAL A 194 -0.16 -9.03 7.92
CA VAL A 194 1.11 -8.80 8.62
C VAL A 194 2.17 -9.67 7.95
N VAL A 195 3.22 -9.04 7.45
CA VAL A 195 4.37 -9.68 6.80
C VAL A 195 5.56 -9.58 7.74
N THR A 196 6.28 -10.68 7.92
CA THR A 196 7.46 -10.68 8.78
C THR A 196 8.71 -10.36 7.96
N SER A 197 9.45 -9.32 8.34
CA SER A 197 10.81 -9.08 7.87
C SER A 197 11.83 -9.72 8.81
N ILE A 198 13.00 -10.08 8.29
CA ILE A 198 14.10 -10.63 9.09
C ILE A 198 15.26 -9.64 9.03
N THR A 199 15.68 -9.13 10.17
CA THR A 199 16.87 -8.26 10.27
C THR A 199 18.16 -9.06 10.07
N LEU A 200 19.29 -8.42 9.73
CA LEU A 200 20.62 -9.08 9.66
C LEU A 200 21.00 -9.88 10.91
N LYS A 201 20.49 -9.51 12.08
CA LYS A 201 20.74 -10.23 13.34
C LYS A 201 19.83 -11.46 13.50
N GLY A 202 19.08 -11.84 12.46
CA GLY A 202 18.12 -12.93 12.47
C GLY A 202 16.86 -12.65 13.29
N ARG A 203 16.62 -11.39 13.70
CA ARG A 203 15.43 -11.06 14.49
C ARG A 203 14.24 -10.78 13.58
N PRO A 204 13.09 -11.44 13.79
CA PRO A 204 11.87 -11.14 13.06
C PRO A 204 11.28 -9.79 13.48
N SER A 205 10.70 -9.07 12.53
CA SER A 205 9.93 -7.86 12.75
C SER A 205 8.64 -7.93 11.94
N ASP A 206 7.51 -7.64 12.57
CA ASP A 206 6.21 -7.75 11.94
C ASP A 206 5.76 -6.40 11.36
N VAL A 207 5.45 -6.41 10.07
CA VAL A 207 5.06 -5.25 9.29
C VAL A 207 3.62 -5.40 8.85
N LYS A 208 2.74 -4.53 9.36
CA LYS A 208 1.34 -4.48 8.91
C LYS A 208 1.24 -3.73 7.58
N LEU A 209 0.70 -4.41 6.56
CA LEU A 209 0.38 -3.81 5.26
C LEU A 209 -0.89 -2.96 5.38
N SER A 210 -0.82 -1.82 6.06
CA SER A 210 -1.95 -0.91 6.22
C SER A 210 -2.40 -0.32 4.88
N LYS A 211 -3.60 0.29 4.85
CA LYS A 211 -4.09 1.02 3.67
C LYS A 211 -3.09 2.09 3.19
N ASP A 212 -2.37 2.70 4.12
CA ASP A 212 -1.33 3.69 3.81
C ASP A 212 -0.12 3.04 3.14
N VAL A 213 0.37 1.89 3.64
CA VAL A 213 1.47 1.14 3.01
C VAL A 213 1.09 0.71 1.59
N TRP A 214 -0.15 0.24 1.39
CA TRP A 214 -0.66 -0.11 0.07
C TRP A 214 -0.65 1.09 -0.88
N THR A 215 -1.17 2.23 -0.45
CA THR A 215 -1.32 3.42 -1.31
C THR A 215 -0.02 4.17 -1.55
N ARG A 216 0.93 4.17 -0.60
CA ARG A 216 2.24 4.83 -0.69
C ARG A 216 3.28 3.99 -1.42
N SER A 217 3.26 2.67 -1.25
CA SER A 217 4.32 1.79 -1.77
C SER A 217 3.81 0.80 -2.80
N LEU A 218 2.88 -0.09 -2.45
CA LEU A 218 2.53 -1.26 -3.27
C LEU A 218 1.76 -0.91 -4.55
N LEU A 219 0.87 0.09 -4.49
CA LEU A 219 0.10 0.58 -5.63
C LEU A 219 0.85 1.63 -6.47
N ARG A 220 2.15 1.79 -6.21
CA ARG A 220 3.05 2.71 -6.91
C ARG A 220 4.31 1.96 -7.36
N GLY A 221 5.15 2.64 -8.14
CA GLY A 221 6.45 2.10 -8.55
C GLY A 221 6.39 0.99 -9.62
N PRO A 222 7.51 0.29 -9.85
CA PRO A 222 7.70 -0.62 -10.99
C PRO A 222 6.86 -1.91 -10.90
N HIS A 223 6.47 -2.31 -9.70
CA HIS A 223 5.72 -3.56 -9.45
C HIS A 223 4.20 -3.36 -9.30
N LYS A 224 3.72 -2.12 -9.46
CA LYS A 224 2.30 -1.75 -9.33
C LYS A 224 1.36 -2.70 -10.06
N GLY A 225 1.70 -3.13 -11.28
CA GLY A 225 0.82 -4.00 -12.09
C GLY A 225 0.43 -5.29 -11.35
N LYS A 226 1.39 -5.93 -10.68
CA LYS A 226 1.15 -7.18 -9.93
C LYS A 226 0.29 -6.94 -8.68
N PHE A 227 0.62 -5.91 -7.90
CA PHE A 227 -0.09 -5.59 -6.66
C PHE A 227 -1.48 -4.99 -6.89
N LEU A 228 -1.67 -4.22 -7.97
CA LEU A 228 -2.97 -3.64 -8.32
C LEU A 228 -3.98 -4.72 -8.70
N GLN A 229 -3.54 -5.78 -9.40
CA GLN A 229 -4.40 -6.92 -9.73
C GLN A 229 -4.92 -7.59 -8.46
N ILE A 230 -4.02 -7.89 -7.51
CA ILE A 230 -4.40 -8.44 -6.20
C ILE A 230 -5.35 -7.47 -5.48
N TRP A 231 -5.02 -6.18 -5.43
CA TRP A 231 -5.86 -5.18 -4.78
C TRP A 231 -7.27 -5.14 -5.37
N GLY A 232 -7.42 -5.13 -6.69
CA GLY A 232 -8.72 -5.16 -7.37
C GLY A 232 -9.52 -6.41 -7.02
N THR A 233 -8.96 -7.59 -7.31
CA THR A 233 -9.65 -8.88 -7.12
C THR A 233 -10.14 -9.09 -5.68
N TYR A 234 -9.27 -8.83 -4.69
CA TYR A 234 -9.62 -9.06 -3.29
C TYR A 234 -10.45 -7.93 -2.69
N SER A 235 -10.34 -6.69 -3.17
CA SER A 235 -11.24 -5.61 -2.75
C SER A 235 -12.67 -5.85 -3.23
N GLU A 236 -12.84 -6.21 -4.51
CA GLU A 236 -14.16 -6.55 -5.08
C GLU A 236 -14.80 -7.71 -4.34
N THR A 237 -14.03 -8.77 -4.06
CA THR A 237 -14.52 -9.90 -3.28
C THR A 237 -14.88 -9.51 -1.85
N SER A 238 -14.07 -8.66 -1.20
CA SER A 238 -14.37 -8.21 0.16
C SER A 238 -15.67 -7.40 0.20
N VAL A 239 -15.92 -6.55 -0.79
CA VAL A 239 -17.18 -5.79 -0.90
C VAL A 239 -18.34 -6.77 -1.12
N GLY A 240 -18.24 -7.67 -2.10
CA GLY A 240 -19.29 -8.67 -2.35
C GLY A 240 -19.58 -9.58 -1.15
N ARG A 241 -18.57 -9.88 -0.33
CA ARG A 241 -18.74 -10.62 0.92
C ARG A 241 -19.50 -9.81 1.97
N THR A 242 -19.18 -8.52 2.12
CA THR A 242 -19.92 -7.62 3.03
C THR A 242 -21.38 -7.51 2.60
N ASP A 243 -21.64 -7.25 1.32
CA ASP A 243 -23.00 -7.15 0.78
C ASP A 243 -23.81 -8.45 0.99
N ALA A 244 -23.18 -9.60 0.78
CA ALA A 244 -23.81 -10.90 1.00
C ALA A 244 -24.08 -11.16 2.51
N LEU A 245 -23.19 -10.76 3.40
CA LEU A 245 -23.40 -10.87 4.85
C LEU A 245 -24.52 -9.93 5.33
N ASP A 246 -24.58 -8.71 4.81
CA ASP A 246 -25.64 -7.75 5.14
C ASP A 246 -27.01 -8.24 4.66
N SER A 247 -27.05 -8.88 3.48
CA SER A 247 -28.25 -9.61 3.01
C SER A 247 -28.64 -10.74 3.95
N LEU A 248 -27.69 -11.54 4.45
CA LEU A 248 -28.00 -12.60 5.42
C LEU A 248 -28.55 -12.06 6.75
N VAL A 249 -27.97 -10.98 7.26
CA VAL A 249 -28.41 -10.35 8.52
C VAL A 249 -29.81 -9.73 8.36
N SER A 250 -30.10 -9.12 7.22
CA SER A 250 -31.41 -8.49 6.96
C SER A 250 -32.52 -9.48 6.66
N GLU A 251 -32.21 -10.63 6.06
CA GLU A 251 -33.21 -11.66 5.74
C GLU A 251 -33.45 -12.65 6.89
N PHE A 252 -32.47 -12.85 7.76
CA PHE A 252 -32.52 -13.82 8.85
C PHE A 252 -32.09 -13.19 10.17
N ASP A 253 -33.06 -12.63 10.91
CA ASP A 253 -32.84 -11.93 12.19
C ASP A 253 -32.08 -12.78 13.25
N TYR A 254 -32.16 -14.11 13.15
CA TYR A 254 -31.47 -15.04 14.05
C TYR A 254 -30.03 -15.38 13.62
N PHE A 255 -29.59 -14.99 12.41
CA PHE A 255 -28.30 -15.37 11.84
C PHE A 255 -27.12 -14.98 12.73
N SER A 256 -27.04 -13.72 13.17
CA SER A 256 -25.91 -13.25 13.98
C SER A 256 -25.81 -13.95 15.33
N ASN A 257 -26.96 -14.26 15.96
CA ASN A 257 -26.98 -14.95 17.24
C ASN A 257 -26.61 -16.42 17.07
N ASN A 258 -27.20 -17.11 16.09
CA ASN A 258 -26.92 -18.52 15.85
C ASN A 258 -25.50 -18.74 15.34
N ALA A 259 -24.92 -17.82 14.57
CA ALA A 259 -23.51 -17.85 14.19
C ALA A 259 -22.58 -17.77 15.42
N LYS A 260 -22.87 -16.89 16.39
CA LYS A 260 -22.09 -16.83 17.64
C LYS A 260 -22.18 -18.12 18.44
N VAL A 261 -23.38 -18.69 18.55
CA VAL A 261 -23.60 -19.96 19.27
C VAL A 261 -22.87 -21.11 18.56
N PHE A 262 -22.99 -21.19 17.23
CA PHE A 262 -22.30 -22.18 16.40
C PHE A 262 -20.78 -22.10 16.57
N ILE A 263 -20.19 -20.91 16.46
CA ILE A 263 -18.75 -20.70 16.63
C ILE A 263 -18.30 -21.09 18.05
N ARG A 264 -19.09 -20.75 19.07
CA ARG A 264 -18.81 -21.14 20.46
C ARG A 264 -18.82 -22.66 20.62
N ASP A 265 -19.79 -23.33 20.03
CA ASP A 265 -19.94 -24.78 20.12
C ASP A 265 -18.80 -25.50 19.38
N LEU A 266 -18.38 -25.00 18.22
CA LEU A 266 -17.17 -25.51 17.54
C LEU A 266 -15.89 -25.35 18.38
N LYS A 267 -15.73 -24.21 19.09
CA LYS A 267 -14.57 -24.00 19.98
C LYS A 267 -14.57 -24.94 21.19
N LEU A 268 -15.74 -25.29 21.70
CA LEU A 268 -15.91 -26.10 22.91
C LEU A 268 -16.26 -27.57 22.60
N PHE A 269 -16.23 -27.98 21.33
CA PHE A 269 -16.66 -29.28 20.85
C PHE A 269 -16.00 -30.46 21.59
N GLY A 270 -14.71 -30.34 21.90
CA GLY A 270 -13.97 -31.39 22.62
C GLY A 270 -14.09 -31.34 24.15
N THR A 271 -14.64 -30.26 24.71
CA THR A 271 -14.60 -30.00 26.16
C THR A 271 -15.97 -29.99 26.82
N LYS A 272 -17.03 -29.62 26.08
CA LYS A 272 -18.41 -29.56 26.60
C LYS A 272 -19.34 -30.50 25.86
N PRO A 273 -20.04 -31.42 26.56
CA PRO A 273 -20.98 -32.34 25.94
C PRO A 273 -22.08 -31.65 25.13
N GLU A 274 -22.65 -30.56 25.63
CA GLU A 274 -23.72 -29.80 24.94
C GLU A 274 -23.23 -29.14 23.64
N SER A 275 -22.01 -28.61 23.66
CA SER A 275 -21.36 -28.03 22.47
C SER A 275 -20.92 -29.08 21.45
N ARG A 276 -20.93 -30.36 21.84
CA ARG A 276 -20.71 -31.50 20.94
C ARG A 276 -22.01 -32.04 20.36
N THR A 277 -23.04 -32.19 21.19
CA THR A 277 -24.33 -32.77 20.76
C THR A 277 -25.04 -31.89 19.75
N ARG A 278 -25.02 -30.56 19.93
CA ARG A 278 -25.73 -29.64 19.04
C ARG A 278 -25.18 -29.62 17.60
N PRO A 279 -23.86 -29.49 17.33
CA PRO A 279 -23.33 -29.64 15.97
C PRO A 279 -23.58 -31.03 15.38
N LEU A 280 -23.43 -32.11 16.14
CA LEU A 280 -23.67 -33.48 15.66
C LEU A 280 -25.15 -33.74 15.30
N SER A 281 -26.08 -33.08 15.99
CA SER A 281 -27.52 -33.20 15.73
C SER A 281 -28.00 -32.55 14.44
N THR A 282 -27.15 -31.76 13.78
CA THR A 282 -27.50 -31.10 12.51
C THR A 282 -27.60 -32.07 11.34
N HIS A 283 -27.02 -33.26 11.46
CA HIS A 283 -26.93 -34.29 10.40
C HIS A 283 -26.37 -33.78 9.06
N HIS A 284 -25.75 -32.60 9.05
CA HIS A 284 -25.13 -32.01 7.88
C HIS A 284 -23.63 -32.30 7.91
N ARG A 285 -23.05 -32.65 6.75
CA ARG A 285 -21.62 -32.99 6.60
C ARG A 285 -20.66 -31.94 7.18
N LEU A 286 -21.09 -30.68 7.18
CA LEU A 286 -20.32 -29.52 7.64
C LEU A 286 -20.80 -28.97 9.00
N PHE A 287 -21.70 -29.69 9.69
CA PHE A 287 -22.40 -29.25 10.90
C PHE A 287 -23.23 -27.95 10.74
N LEU A 288 -23.52 -27.57 9.49
CA LEU A 288 -24.35 -26.43 9.13
C LEU A 288 -25.78 -26.93 8.90
N GLY A 289 -26.68 -26.70 9.85
CA GLY A 289 -28.06 -27.15 9.76
C GLY A 289 -28.83 -26.80 11.03
N GLU A 290 -30.07 -27.25 11.11
CA GLU A 290 -30.90 -27.05 12.31
C GLU A 290 -30.23 -27.70 13.53
N PRO A 291 -30.20 -27.04 14.71
CA PRO A 291 -30.97 -25.84 15.06
C PRO A 291 -30.27 -24.49 14.76
N TYR A 292 -29.09 -24.49 14.14
CA TYR A 292 -28.36 -23.23 13.89
C TYR A 292 -28.90 -22.49 12.68
N PHE A 293 -29.04 -23.21 11.56
CA PHE A 293 -29.33 -22.60 10.27
C PHE A 293 -30.30 -23.48 9.49
N SER A 294 -31.35 -22.86 8.96
CA SER A 294 -32.28 -23.53 8.03
C SER A 294 -31.57 -23.89 6.73
N ASN A 295 -32.08 -24.88 6.00
CA ASN A 295 -31.47 -25.34 4.74
C ASN A 295 -31.30 -24.20 3.72
N THR A 296 -32.26 -23.27 3.66
CA THR A 296 -32.20 -22.07 2.79
C THR A 296 -31.03 -21.16 3.18
N LEU A 297 -30.85 -20.92 4.49
CA LEU A 297 -29.76 -20.10 5.02
C LEU A 297 -28.41 -20.79 4.81
N VAL A 298 -28.33 -22.11 5.01
CA VAL A 298 -27.12 -22.89 4.72
C VAL A 298 -26.69 -22.74 3.26
N GLY A 299 -27.64 -22.82 2.31
CA GLY A 299 -27.35 -22.59 0.89
C GLY A 299 -26.71 -21.23 0.64
N LYS A 300 -27.24 -20.17 1.24
CA LYS A 300 -26.69 -18.81 1.11
C LYS A 300 -25.33 -18.64 1.79
N ILE A 301 -25.13 -19.22 2.97
CA ILE A 301 -23.84 -19.22 3.68
C ILE A 301 -22.76 -19.89 2.82
N LEU A 302 -23.07 -21.02 2.20
CA LEU A 302 -22.11 -21.77 1.38
C LEU A 302 -21.70 -21.03 0.09
N THR A 303 -22.57 -20.15 -0.42
CA THR A 303 -22.28 -19.30 -1.58
C THR A 303 -21.47 -18.04 -1.26
N LEU A 304 -21.15 -17.77 0.01
CA LEU A 304 -20.39 -16.58 0.39
C LEU A 304 -19.05 -16.52 -0.38
N PRO A 305 -18.70 -15.38 -0.98
CA PRO A 305 -17.51 -15.26 -1.81
C PRO A 305 -16.24 -15.26 -0.95
N LEU A 306 -15.32 -16.16 -1.28
CA LEU A 306 -14.00 -16.31 -0.66
C LEU A 306 -13.01 -16.66 -1.77
N GLN A 307 -12.15 -15.73 -2.19
CA GLN A 307 -11.22 -15.96 -3.29
C GLN A 307 -10.28 -17.16 -3.02
N PRO A 308 -10.07 -18.05 -4.00
CA PRO A 308 -10.49 -17.97 -5.40
C PRO A 308 -11.88 -18.57 -5.73
N SER A 309 -12.70 -18.91 -4.74
CA SER A 309 -13.99 -19.61 -4.93
C SER A 309 -15.09 -19.09 -3.98
N THR A 310 -15.83 -20.00 -3.35
CA THR A 310 -16.85 -19.72 -2.33
C THR A 310 -16.46 -20.40 -1.02
N LEU A 311 -17.22 -20.15 0.05
CA LEU A 311 -17.07 -20.90 1.30
C LEU A 311 -17.18 -22.40 1.08
N GLN A 312 -18.12 -22.85 0.24
CA GLN A 312 -18.23 -24.25 -0.13
C GLN A 312 -16.96 -24.79 -0.78
N GLY A 313 -16.41 -24.09 -1.78
CA GLY A 313 -15.19 -24.51 -2.47
C GLY A 313 -13.99 -24.64 -1.52
N HIS A 314 -13.87 -23.74 -0.54
CA HIS A 314 -12.86 -23.83 0.50
C HIS A 314 -13.04 -25.03 1.41
N LEU A 315 -14.27 -25.30 1.85
CA LEU A 315 -14.59 -26.44 2.71
C LEU A 315 -14.38 -27.77 1.97
N ASP A 316 -14.76 -27.86 0.69
CA ASP A 316 -14.52 -29.04 -0.14
C ASP A 316 -13.02 -29.31 -0.33
N ASN A 317 -12.22 -28.26 -0.57
CA ASN A 317 -10.76 -28.37 -0.64
C ASN A 317 -10.14 -28.84 0.69
N LEU A 318 -10.66 -28.36 1.82
CA LEU A 318 -10.21 -28.82 3.14
C LEU A 318 -10.54 -30.30 3.37
N MET A 319 -11.76 -30.73 3.00
CA MET A 319 -12.16 -32.13 3.09
C MET A 319 -11.32 -33.03 2.18
N LYS A 320 -11.03 -32.58 0.95
CA LYS A 320 -10.14 -33.28 0.02
C LYS A 320 -8.73 -33.44 0.59
N LYS A 321 -8.14 -32.36 1.11
CA LYS A 321 -6.83 -32.38 1.78
C LYS A 321 -6.81 -33.31 3.01
N LYS A 322 -7.92 -33.40 3.75
CA LYS A 322 -8.05 -34.31 4.90
C LYS A 322 -8.09 -35.77 4.44
N ALA A 323 -8.86 -36.09 3.41
CA ALA A 323 -8.95 -37.44 2.83
C ALA A 323 -7.59 -37.91 2.27
N GLU A 324 -6.87 -37.03 1.58
CA GLU A 324 -5.51 -37.30 1.06
C GLU A 324 -4.48 -37.57 2.17
N ARG A 325 -4.71 -37.06 3.39
CA ARG A 325 -3.85 -37.28 4.57
C ARG A 325 -4.20 -38.53 5.38
N GLY A 326 -5.19 -39.33 4.94
CA GLY A 326 -5.57 -40.58 5.61
C GLY A 326 -6.20 -40.42 6.99
N GLN A 327 -6.69 -39.22 7.34
CA GLN A 327 -7.43 -39.01 8.60
C GLN A 327 -8.91 -39.37 8.40
N SER A 328 -9.39 -40.36 9.17
CA SER A 328 -10.75 -40.90 9.08
C SER A 328 -11.85 -39.83 9.24
N ASP A 329 -13.03 -40.16 8.68
CA ASP A 329 -14.21 -39.28 8.60
C ASP A 329 -14.74 -38.79 9.96
N ASP A 330 -14.35 -39.44 11.07
CA ASP A 330 -14.85 -39.14 12.42
C ASP A 330 -14.18 -37.95 13.13
N ALA A 331 -13.09 -37.40 12.59
CA ALA A 331 -12.47 -36.20 13.16
C ALA A 331 -13.14 -34.92 12.64
N PRO A 332 -13.73 -34.05 13.49
CA PRO A 332 -14.28 -32.77 13.03
C PRO A 332 -13.20 -31.92 12.38
N ILE A 333 -13.56 -31.12 11.38
CA ILE A 333 -12.65 -30.17 10.69
C ILE A 333 -12.16 -29.16 11.73
N MET A 334 -11.05 -29.42 12.40
CA MET A 334 -10.56 -28.63 13.55
C MET A 334 -9.81 -27.36 13.13
N THR A 335 -10.26 -26.69 12.05
CA THR A 335 -9.64 -25.45 11.52
C THR A 335 -10.63 -24.32 11.25
N TRP A 336 -11.90 -24.45 11.67
CA TRP A 336 -12.87 -23.34 11.67
C TRP A 336 -12.45 -22.04 12.41
N PRO A 337 -11.55 -22.03 13.43
CA PRO A 337 -11.34 -20.79 14.17
C PRO A 337 -10.77 -19.68 13.28
N GLN A 338 -9.83 -19.98 12.37
CA GLN A 338 -9.09 -18.93 11.64
C GLN A 338 -9.93 -18.11 10.65
N PHE A 339 -11.02 -18.66 10.09
CA PHE A 339 -11.82 -17.97 9.08
C PHE A 339 -12.80 -16.93 9.64
N PHE A 340 -13.20 -17.05 10.92
CA PHE A 340 -14.08 -16.08 11.60
C PHE A 340 -13.30 -15.08 12.47
N PHE A 341 -11.97 -15.19 12.54
CA PHE A 341 -11.11 -14.33 13.37
C PHE A 341 -10.58 -13.09 12.64
N ALA A 342 -11.32 -12.52 11.69
CA ALA A 342 -11.15 -11.10 11.41
C ALA A 342 -11.94 -10.33 12.47
N PRO A 343 -11.33 -9.41 13.24
CA PRO A 343 -12.07 -8.56 14.14
C PRO A 343 -12.98 -7.67 13.28
N PHE A 344 -14.28 -7.91 13.35
CA PHE A 344 -15.25 -6.89 12.97
C PHE A 344 -15.21 -5.81 14.07
N PRO A 345 -15.20 -4.50 13.71
CA PRO A 345 -15.30 -3.42 14.67
C PRO A 345 -16.58 -3.49 15.50
#